data_AF-A0A4R2QQN8-F1
#
_entry.id   AF-A0A4R2QQN8-F1
#
_cell.length_a   1.000
_cell.length_b   1.000
_cell.length_c   1.000
_cell.angle_alpha   90.00
_cell.angle_beta   90.00
_cell.angle_gamma   90.00
#
_symmetry.space_group_name_H-M   'P 1'
#
loop_
_entity.id
_entity.type
_entity.pdbx_description
1 polymer ?
#
loop_
_entity_poly.entity_id
_entity_poly.type
_entity_poly.pdbx_seq_one_letter_code
_entity_poly.pdbx_strand_id
1 'polypeptide(L)'
;MPEHTTSIGDLTIAQRHTALAEEFTRRVEQVPDGAWDNDSPCAGWTARDVLRHMLDNYANMPSHAGISLTIDGSVVDDPVGTWIAAQEKMGDLLADPERAGAEYDGYFGRTSIQATVDTFLGVDLVAHAWDIARATGQDEQLPAEHCRHYYELMLPFQDNLRMEGVCGPAVAVPDDAPIQHRFLGLLGRTP
;
A
#
# COMPACT_ATOMS: atom_id res chain seq x y z
N MET A 1 -17.87 7.36 -27.09
CA MET A 1 -17.14 6.08 -27.12
C MET A 1 -16.77 5.78 -25.68
N PRO A 2 -16.97 4.56 -25.16
CA PRO A 2 -16.50 4.28 -23.82
C PRO A 2 -14.98 4.36 -23.85
N GLU A 3 -14.43 5.20 -23.00
CA GLU A 3 -13.01 5.30 -22.76
C GLU A 3 -12.60 3.92 -22.25
N HIS A 4 -11.75 3.22 -22.99
CA HIS A 4 -11.12 2.01 -22.48
C HIS A 4 -10.17 2.45 -21.37
N THR A 5 -10.69 2.69 -20.17
CA THR A 5 -9.89 2.79 -18.96
C THR A 5 -9.23 1.43 -18.81
N THR A 6 -7.92 1.37 -19.08
CA THR A 6 -7.12 0.18 -18.84
C THR A 6 -7.31 -0.24 -17.39
N SER A 7 -7.84 -1.44 -17.15
CA SER A 7 -8.03 -1.96 -15.79
C SER A 7 -6.68 -2.03 -15.10
N ILE A 8 -6.62 -1.68 -13.81
CA ILE A 8 -5.38 -1.82 -13.01
C ILE A 8 -4.78 -3.24 -13.08
N GLY A 9 -5.61 -4.26 -13.29
CA GLY A 9 -5.19 -5.64 -13.49
C GLY A 9 -4.49 -5.93 -14.84
N ASP A 10 -4.72 -5.10 -15.87
CA ASP A 10 -4.10 -5.23 -17.19
C ASP A 10 -2.75 -4.51 -17.29
N LEU A 11 -2.40 -3.71 -16.29
CA LEU A 11 -1.12 -3.00 -16.20
C LEU A 11 0.03 -3.97 -15.89
N THR A 12 1.23 -3.63 -16.35
CA THR A 12 2.44 -4.28 -15.83
C THR A 12 2.59 -3.96 -14.34
N ILE A 13 3.37 -4.77 -13.61
CA ILE A 13 3.61 -4.54 -12.17
C ILE A 13 4.15 -3.14 -11.91
N ALA A 14 5.12 -2.67 -12.71
CA ALA A 14 5.67 -1.32 -12.58
C ALA A 14 4.60 -0.24 -12.80
N GLN A 15 3.77 -0.37 -13.86
CA GLN A 15 2.68 0.57 -14.13
C GLN A 15 1.62 0.58 -13.04
N ARG A 16 1.26 -0.60 -12.52
CA ARG A 16 0.32 -0.74 -11.40
C ARG A 16 0.88 -0.10 -10.14
N HIS A 17 2.13 -0.39 -9.79
CA HIS A 17 2.81 0.26 -8.67
C HIS A 17 2.78 1.78 -8.79
N THR A 18 3.12 2.34 -9.95
CA THR A 18 3.06 3.80 -10.19
C THR A 18 1.65 4.35 -9.93
N ALA A 19 0.60 3.74 -10.50
CA ALA A 19 -0.77 4.21 -10.32
C ALA A 19 -1.23 4.18 -8.84
N LEU A 20 -0.81 3.17 -8.09
CA LEU A 20 -1.11 3.04 -6.65
C LEU A 20 -0.33 4.05 -5.81
N ALA A 21 0.96 4.22 -6.12
CA ALA A 21 1.84 5.15 -5.43
C ALA A 21 1.44 6.60 -5.69
N GLU A 22 0.93 6.94 -6.88
CA GLU A 22 0.32 8.23 -7.18
C GLU A 22 -0.89 8.53 -6.29
N GLU A 23 -1.79 7.55 -6.10
CA GLU A 23 -2.94 7.72 -5.20
C GLU A 23 -2.49 7.92 -3.75
N PHE A 24 -1.54 7.12 -3.26
CA PHE A 24 -1.00 7.30 -1.91
C PHE A 24 -0.29 8.66 -1.75
N THR A 25 0.49 9.08 -2.74
CA THR A 25 1.16 10.38 -2.80
C THR A 25 0.15 11.51 -2.68
N ARG A 26 -0.95 11.46 -3.43
CA ARG A 26 -2.02 12.46 -3.32
C ARG A 26 -2.54 12.61 -1.89
N ARG A 27 -2.66 11.51 -1.13
CA ARG A 27 -3.12 11.55 0.26
C ARG A 27 -2.07 12.15 1.19
N VAL A 28 -0.80 11.77 1.01
CA VAL A 28 0.34 12.30 1.78
C VAL A 28 0.52 13.80 1.58
N GLU A 29 0.45 14.28 0.32
CA GLU A 29 0.58 15.71 -0.01
C GLU A 29 -0.56 16.56 0.56
N GLN A 30 -1.73 15.96 0.82
CA GLN A 30 -2.91 16.65 1.33
C GLN A 30 -3.03 16.60 2.86
N VAL A 31 -2.08 15.97 3.57
CA VAL A 31 -2.09 15.94 5.04
C VAL A 31 -1.82 17.34 5.59
N PRO A 32 -2.72 17.93 6.39
CA PRO A 32 -2.43 19.19 7.08
C PRO A 32 -1.26 19.03 8.07
N ASP A 33 -0.39 20.04 8.18
CA ASP A 33 0.81 20.00 9.04
C ASP A 33 0.54 19.50 10.48
N GLY A 34 -0.61 19.86 11.05
CA GLY A 34 -1.01 19.48 12.42
C GLY A 34 -1.75 18.15 12.56
N ALA A 35 -1.94 17.38 11.47
CA ALA A 35 -2.75 16.16 11.47
C ALA A 35 -1.92 14.87 11.45
N TRP A 36 -0.60 14.95 11.31
CA TRP A 36 0.29 13.79 11.27
C TRP A 36 0.25 12.93 12.55
N ASP A 37 -0.03 13.55 13.69
CA ASP A 37 -0.08 12.87 14.98
C ASP A 37 -1.50 12.44 15.38
N ASN A 38 -2.48 12.57 14.47
CA ASN A 38 -3.83 12.03 14.67
C ASN A 38 -3.80 10.50 14.64
N ASP A 39 -4.62 9.88 15.48
CA ASP A 39 -4.83 8.44 15.47
C ASP A 39 -5.33 7.95 14.11
N SER A 40 -4.68 6.92 13.58
CA SER A 40 -5.12 6.22 12.38
C SER A 40 -6.04 5.04 12.75
N PRO A 41 -6.73 4.46 11.76
CA PRO A 41 -7.48 3.20 11.96
C PRO A 41 -6.59 2.01 12.33
N CYS A 42 -5.28 2.08 12.08
CA CYS A 42 -4.32 1.08 12.54
C CYS A 42 -4.08 1.27 14.05
N ALA A 43 -4.40 0.24 14.84
CA ALA A 43 -4.40 0.34 16.30
C ALA A 43 -3.03 0.78 16.86
N GLY A 44 -3.03 1.90 17.59
CA GLY A 44 -1.83 2.46 18.21
C GLY A 44 -0.89 3.20 17.26
N TRP A 45 -1.31 3.44 16.01
CA TRP A 45 -0.54 4.16 15.01
C TRP A 45 -1.18 5.51 14.71
N THR A 46 -0.35 6.54 14.62
CA THR A 46 -0.72 7.83 14.05
C THR A 46 -0.64 7.81 12.52
N ALA A 47 -1.16 8.83 11.84
CA ALA A 47 -0.96 9.00 10.40
C ALA A 47 0.53 9.01 10.01
N ARG A 48 1.40 9.55 10.86
CA ARG A 48 2.86 9.53 10.68
C ARG A 48 3.43 8.12 10.78
N ASP A 49 2.91 7.30 11.69
CA ASP A 49 3.34 5.91 11.83
C ASP A 49 2.94 5.06 10.61
N VAL A 50 1.76 5.32 10.04
CA VAL A 50 1.33 4.73 8.76
C VAL A 50 2.33 5.07 7.65
N LEU A 51 2.73 6.35 7.54
CA LEU A 51 3.73 6.74 6.53
C LEU A 51 5.11 6.11 6.81
N ARG A 52 5.54 6.06 8.07
CA ARG A 52 6.79 5.41 8.46
C ARG A 52 6.80 3.94 8.06
N HIS A 53 5.70 3.23 8.30
CA HIS A 53 5.55 1.83 7.91
C HIS A 53 5.75 1.63 6.40
N MET A 54 5.16 2.51 5.58
CA MET A 54 5.35 2.46 4.13
C MET A 54 6.82 2.67 3.72
N LEU A 55 7.49 3.66 4.31
CA LEU A 55 8.91 3.92 4.07
C LEU A 55 9.78 2.73 4.48
N ASP A 56 9.51 2.14 5.64
CA ASP A 56 10.21 0.95 6.14
C ASP A 56 10.01 -0.24 5.19
N ASN A 57 8.79 -0.47 4.68
CA ASN A 57 8.54 -1.55 3.71
C ASN A 57 9.27 -1.31 2.37
N TYR A 58 9.39 -0.07 1.93
CA TYR A 58 10.13 0.29 0.71
C TYR A 58 11.63 -0.02 0.83
N ALA A 59 12.22 0.13 2.03
CA ALA A 59 13.60 -0.26 2.30
C ALA A 59 13.76 -1.77 2.50
N ASN A 60 12.88 -2.37 3.29
CA ASN A 60 13.02 -3.73 3.78
C ASN A 60 12.71 -4.78 2.71
N MET A 61 11.67 -4.57 1.89
CA MET A 61 11.24 -5.60 0.93
C MET A 61 12.36 -6.00 -0.05
N PRO A 62 13.03 -5.04 -0.72
CA PRO A 62 14.09 -5.38 -1.68
C PRO A 62 15.34 -5.98 -1.00
N SER A 63 15.55 -5.70 0.29
CA SER A 63 16.69 -6.24 1.04
C SER A 63 16.67 -7.76 1.17
N HIS A 64 15.49 -8.39 1.06
CA HIS A 64 15.35 -9.86 1.08
C HIS A 64 16.03 -10.53 -0.12
N ALA A 65 16.15 -9.82 -1.26
CA ALA A 65 16.93 -10.27 -2.42
C ALA A 65 18.33 -9.64 -2.47
N GLY A 66 18.80 -9.05 -1.36
CA GLY A 66 20.11 -8.41 -1.26
C GLY A 66 20.18 -7.01 -1.89
N ILE A 67 19.06 -6.39 -2.23
CA ILE A 67 19.02 -5.04 -2.80
C ILE A 67 18.72 -4.02 -1.70
N SER A 68 19.66 -3.11 -1.45
CA SER A 68 19.47 -2.04 -0.47
C SER A 68 18.85 -0.81 -1.12
N LEU A 69 17.72 -0.35 -0.58
CA LEU A 69 17.10 0.93 -0.89
C LEU A 69 17.20 1.84 0.32
N THR A 70 17.92 2.95 0.21
CA THR A 70 18.02 3.93 1.29
C THR A 70 16.80 4.84 1.28
N ILE A 71 16.19 5.04 2.44
CA ILE A 71 15.22 6.11 2.63
C ILE A 71 15.99 7.35 3.06
N ASP A 72 15.98 8.37 2.22
CA ASP A 72 16.64 9.63 2.52
C ASP A 72 15.58 10.61 3.03
N GLY A 73 15.91 11.36 4.09
CA GLY A 73 14.99 12.31 4.71
C GLY A 73 14.53 11.90 6.10
N SER A 74 13.46 12.53 6.56
CA SER A 74 12.91 12.37 7.90
C SER A 74 11.39 12.43 7.83
N VAL A 75 10.73 11.34 8.22
CA VAL A 75 9.26 11.30 8.35
C VAL A 75 8.72 12.30 9.40
N VAL A 76 9.60 12.85 10.24
CA VAL A 76 9.25 13.87 11.23
C VAL A 76 9.38 15.27 10.62
N ASP A 77 10.53 15.56 10.00
CA ASP A 77 10.86 16.91 9.54
C ASP A 77 10.32 17.23 8.15
N ASP A 78 10.27 16.24 7.25
CA ASP A 78 9.80 16.36 5.87
C ASP A 78 9.11 15.06 5.40
N PRO A 79 7.92 14.74 5.94
CA PRO A 79 7.22 13.49 5.60
C PRO A 79 6.92 13.36 4.10
N VAL A 80 6.49 14.45 3.46
CA VAL A 80 6.11 14.46 2.05
C VAL A 80 7.33 14.28 1.15
N GLY A 81 8.41 15.04 1.37
CA GLY A 81 9.64 14.89 0.57
C GLY A 81 10.29 13.53 0.76
N THR A 82 10.28 12.99 1.98
CA THR A 82 10.78 11.65 2.28
C THR A 82 10.00 10.57 1.51
N TRP A 83 8.67 10.69 1.45
CA TRP A 83 7.82 9.78 0.68
C TRP A 83 8.12 9.84 -0.82
N ILE A 84 8.14 11.04 -1.41
CA ILE A 84 8.35 11.22 -2.85
C ILE A 84 9.69 10.59 -3.27
N ALA A 85 10.77 10.89 -2.53
CA ALA A 85 12.09 10.32 -2.82
C ALA A 85 12.12 8.78 -2.69
N ALA A 86 11.43 8.23 -1.68
CA ALA A 86 11.32 6.78 -1.52
C ALA A 86 10.56 6.13 -2.70
N GLN A 87 9.46 6.76 -3.14
CA GLN A 87 8.65 6.22 -4.22
C GLN A 87 9.38 6.21 -5.55
N GLU A 88 10.13 7.27 -5.85
CA GLU A 88 10.94 7.36 -7.07
C GLU A 88 11.95 6.21 -7.13
N LYS A 89 12.66 5.94 -6.03
CA LYS A 89 13.65 4.86 -5.98
C LYS A 89 13.03 3.46 -6.14
N MET A 90 11.82 3.24 -5.62
CA MET A 90 11.11 1.99 -5.84
C MET A 90 10.65 1.87 -7.30
N GLY A 91 10.17 2.96 -7.90
CA GLY A 91 9.85 3.03 -9.33
C GLY A 91 11.06 2.67 -10.20
N ASP A 92 12.23 3.25 -9.91
CA ASP A 92 13.48 2.93 -10.60
C ASP A 92 13.91 1.47 -10.43
N LEU A 93 13.68 0.88 -9.25
CA LEU A 93 13.93 -0.54 -9.03
C LEU A 93 13.03 -1.40 -9.93
N LEU A 94 11.73 -1.09 -9.97
CA LEU A 94 10.76 -1.87 -10.75
C LEU A 94 10.90 -1.68 -12.26
N ALA A 95 11.50 -0.56 -12.69
CA ALA A 95 11.82 -0.30 -14.08
C ALA A 95 13.00 -1.13 -14.61
N ASP A 96 13.84 -1.69 -13.73
CA ASP A 96 14.94 -2.58 -14.09
C ASP A 96 14.50 -4.05 -13.97
N PRO A 97 14.33 -4.80 -15.08
CA PRO A 97 13.82 -6.17 -15.05
C PRO A 97 14.71 -7.15 -14.29
N GLU A 98 16.03 -6.94 -14.24
CA GLU A 98 16.95 -7.82 -13.51
C GLU A 98 16.78 -7.62 -12.01
N ARG A 99 16.71 -6.36 -11.57
CA ARG A 99 16.50 -6.02 -10.15
C ARG A 99 15.09 -6.37 -9.69
N ALA A 100 14.07 -6.00 -10.46
CA ALA A 100 12.67 -6.29 -10.18
C ALA A 100 12.41 -7.80 -10.15
N GLY A 101 13.05 -8.54 -11.06
CA GLY A 101 12.97 -10.00 -11.15
C GLY A 101 13.85 -10.76 -10.14
N ALA A 102 14.66 -10.08 -9.34
CA ALA A 102 15.53 -10.72 -8.36
C ALA A 102 14.70 -11.54 -7.36
N GLU A 103 15.05 -12.81 -7.25
CA GLU A 103 14.29 -13.78 -6.48
C GLU A 103 14.89 -14.06 -5.10
N TYR A 104 14.03 -14.35 -4.14
CA TYR A 104 14.39 -14.72 -2.78
C TYR A 104 13.38 -15.71 -2.19
N ASP A 105 13.74 -16.31 -1.06
CA ASP A 105 12.86 -17.23 -0.35
C ASP A 105 11.96 -16.43 0.59
N GLY A 106 10.72 -16.21 0.17
CA GLY A 106 9.70 -15.49 0.92
C GLY A 106 8.95 -16.39 1.89
N TYR A 107 8.12 -15.76 2.72
CA TYR A 107 7.33 -16.46 3.74
C TYR A 107 6.35 -17.50 3.16
N PHE A 108 5.85 -17.26 1.94
CA PHE A 108 4.93 -18.14 1.22
C PHE A 108 5.61 -18.96 0.12
N GLY A 109 6.93 -19.08 0.17
CA GLY A 109 7.75 -19.76 -0.83
C GLY A 109 8.57 -18.80 -1.71
N ARG A 110 9.19 -19.36 -2.74
CA ARG A 110 10.04 -18.64 -3.68
C ARG A 110 9.23 -17.54 -4.38
N THR A 111 9.75 -16.32 -4.39
CA THR A 111 9.11 -15.14 -5.02
C THR A 111 10.17 -14.22 -5.63
N SER A 112 9.74 -13.19 -6.35
CA SER A 112 10.57 -12.08 -6.82
C SER A 112 10.18 -10.76 -6.15
N ILE A 113 11.06 -9.76 -6.19
CA ILE A 113 10.76 -8.44 -5.63
C ILE A 113 9.48 -7.88 -6.23
N GLN A 114 9.38 -7.86 -7.57
CA GLN A 114 8.21 -7.31 -8.25
C GLN A 114 6.92 -8.03 -7.84
N ALA A 115 6.94 -9.36 -7.68
CA ALA A 115 5.76 -10.12 -7.28
C ALA A 115 5.32 -9.78 -5.85
N THR A 116 6.28 -9.61 -4.92
CA THR A 116 5.98 -9.19 -3.54
C THR A 116 5.48 -7.75 -3.48
N VAL A 117 6.07 -6.84 -4.25
CA VAL A 117 5.61 -5.46 -4.35
C VAL A 117 4.19 -5.42 -4.89
N ASP A 118 3.92 -6.20 -5.94
CA ASP A 118 2.61 -6.23 -6.58
C ASP A 118 1.49 -6.74 -5.68
N THR A 119 1.82 -7.71 -4.83
CA THR A 119 0.87 -8.42 -3.98
C THR A 119 0.70 -7.76 -2.62
N PHE A 120 1.77 -7.61 -1.85
CA PHE A 120 1.69 -7.13 -0.46
C PHE A 120 1.81 -5.60 -0.39
N LEU A 121 2.84 -5.02 -1.01
CA LEU A 121 3.01 -3.57 -0.98
C LEU A 121 1.91 -2.83 -1.75
N GLY A 122 1.34 -3.46 -2.77
CA GLY A 122 0.17 -2.97 -3.48
C GLY A 122 -1.08 -2.88 -2.61
N VAL A 123 -1.33 -3.89 -1.75
CA VAL A 123 -2.43 -3.84 -0.75
C VAL A 123 -2.17 -2.72 0.24
N ASP A 124 -0.95 -2.63 0.75
CA ASP A 124 -0.54 -1.60 1.71
C ASP A 124 -0.76 -0.19 1.12
N LEU A 125 -0.34 0.07 -0.11
CA LEU A 125 -0.56 1.35 -0.80
C LEU A 125 -2.05 1.75 -0.82
N VAL A 126 -2.95 0.82 -1.15
CA VAL A 126 -4.39 1.11 -1.23
C VAL A 126 -5.00 1.29 0.15
N ALA A 127 -4.71 0.37 1.08
CA ALA A 127 -5.30 0.37 2.41
C ALA A 127 -4.81 1.56 3.24
N HIS A 128 -3.51 1.87 3.17
CA HIS A 128 -2.92 2.97 3.93
C HIS A 128 -3.18 4.35 3.31
N ALA A 129 -3.49 4.44 2.01
CA ALA A 129 -4.05 5.67 1.45
C ALA A 129 -5.39 6.02 2.13
N TRP A 130 -6.24 5.02 2.38
CA TRP A 130 -7.48 5.22 3.15
C TRP A 130 -7.21 5.53 4.62
N ASP A 131 -6.25 4.84 5.25
CA ASP A 131 -5.90 5.11 6.65
C ASP A 131 -5.42 6.56 6.86
N ILE A 132 -4.58 7.08 5.96
CA ILE A 132 -4.16 8.49 5.98
C ILE A 132 -5.35 9.42 5.77
N ALA A 133 -6.20 9.14 4.77
CA ALA A 133 -7.36 9.98 4.48
C ALA A 133 -8.30 10.07 5.68
N ARG A 134 -8.63 8.92 6.30
CA ARG A 134 -9.46 8.84 7.51
C ARG A 134 -8.84 9.55 8.71
N ALA A 135 -7.54 9.33 8.96
CA ALA A 135 -6.83 9.94 10.11
C ALA A 135 -6.76 11.48 10.02
N THR A 136 -6.75 12.01 8.80
CA THR A 136 -6.49 13.43 8.54
C THR A 136 -7.72 14.19 8.03
N GLY A 137 -8.88 13.53 7.97
CA GLY A 137 -10.17 14.14 7.60
C GLY A 137 -10.30 14.49 6.11
N GLN A 138 -9.59 13.77 5.24
CA GLN A 138 -9.69 13.92 3.79
C GLN A 138 -10.88 13.14 3.21
N ASP A 139 -11.12 13.26 1.91
CA ASP A 139 -12.04 12.37 1.19
C ASP A 139 -11.52 10.91 1.26
N GLU A 140 -12.32 10.02 1.82
CA GLU A 140 -11.97 8.61 1.99
C GLU A 140 -12.25 7.75 0.74
N GLN A 141 -12.81 8.32 -0.32
CA GLN A 141 -13.16 7.55 -1.51
C GLN A 141 -11.90 7.09 -2.26
N LEU A 142 -11.68 5.77 -2.31
CA LEU A 142 -10.64 5.13 -3.10
C LEU A 142 -11.15 4.80 -4.52
N PRO A 143 -10.25 4.68 -5.52
CA PRO A 143 -10.61 4.12 -6.81
C PRO A 143 -11.17 2.70 -6.66
N ALA A 144 -12.42 2.50 -7.09
CA ALA A 144 -13.14 1.24 -6.88
C ALA A 144 -12.45 0.02 -7.52
N GLU A 145 -11.70 0.24 -8.61
CA GLU A 145 -10.94 -0.82 -9.28
C GLU A 145 -9.72 -1.27 -8.47
N HIS A 146 -9.04 -0.36 -7.75
CA HIS A 146 -7.95 -0.70 -6.84
C HIS A 146 -8.47 -1.59 -5.71
N CYS A 147 -9.58 -1.17 -5.07
CA CYS A 147 -10.23 -1.96 -4.03
C CYS A 147 -10.67 -3.34 -4.53
N ARG A 148 -11.23 -3.43 -5.74
CA ARG A 148 -11.67 -4.71 -6.32
C ARG A 148 -10.50 -5.65 -6.56
N HIS A 149 -9.47 -5.16 -7.25
CA HIS A 149 -8.29 -5.94 -7.58
C HIS A 149 -7.65 -6.54 -6.32
N TYR A 150 -7.41 -5.71 -5.30
CA TYR A 150 -6.75 -6.15 -4.09
C TYR A 150 -7.66 -6.93 -3.13
N TYR A 151 -8.97 -6.69 -3.15
CA TYR A 151 -9.91 -7.56 -2.45
C TYR A 151 -9.85 -8.98 -3.01
N GLU A 152 -9.99 -9.14 -4.33
CA GLU A 152 -9.94 -10.45 -4.99
C GLU A 152 -8.59 -11.13 -4.81
N LEU A 153 -7.49 -10.38 -4.91
CA LEU A 153 -6.13 -10.88 -4.69
C LEU A 153 -5.91 -11.41 -3.27
N MET A 154 -6.53 -10.79 -2.25
CA MET A 154 -6.33 -11.13 -0.85
C MET A 154 -7.27 -12.22 -0.31
N LEU A 155 -8.34 -12.58 -1.03
CA LEU A 155 -9.26 -13.65 -0.59
C LEU A 155 -8.56 -15.00 -0.32
N PRO A 156 -7.59 -15.47 -1.14
CA PRO A 156 -6.85 -16.70 -0.85
C PRO A 156 -5.94 -16.60 0.37
N PHE A 157 -5.56 -15.39 0.78
CA PHE A 157 -4.67 -15.11 1.90
C PHE A 157 -5.41 -14.74 3.20
N GLN A 158 -6.74 -14.85 3.23
CA GLN A 158 -7.55 -14.36 4.35
C GLN A 158 -7.15 -14.92 5.73
N ASP A 159 -6.67 -16.17 5.78
CA ASP A 159 -6.17 -16.79 7.00
C ASP A 159 -4.79 -16.25 7.38
N ASN A 160 -3.92 -16.01 6.39
CA ASN A 160 -2.60 -15.41 6.60
C ASN A 160 -2.69 -13.97 7.10
N LEU A 161 -3.73 -13.22 6.67
CA LEU A 161 -3.99 -11.88 7.17
C LEU A 161 -4.30 -11.87 8.68
N ARG A 162 -4.67 -13.00 9.30
CA ARG A 162 -4.93 -13.11 10.75
C ARG A 162 -3.69 -13.48 11.57
N MET A 163 -2.54 -13.65 10.93
CA MET A 163 -1.29 -13.84 11.66
C MET A 163 -0.96 -12.59 12.48
N GLU A 164 -0.29 -12.81 13.61
CA GLU A 164 0.14 -11.73 14.48
C GLU A 164 1.00 -10.71 13.72
N GLY A 165 0.65 -9.43 13.84
CA GLY A 165 1.36 -8.33 13.19
C GLY A 165 0.99 -8.06 11.72
N VAL A 166 0.04 -8.79 11.12
CA VAL A 166 -0.39 -8.57 9.72
C VAL A 166 -1.64 -7.69 9.65
N CYS A 167 -2.81 -8.22 9.99
CA CYS A 167 -4.05 -7.44 10.08
C CYS A 167 -4.83 -7.84 11.35
N GLY A 168 -5.68 -6.92 11.82
CA GLY A 168 -6.66 -7.24 12.85
C GLY A 168 -7.70 -8.27 12.36
N PRO A 169 -8.63 -8.69 13.25
CA PRO A 169 -9.77 -9.50 12.85
C PRO A 169 -10.55 -8.84 11.72
N ALA A 170 -11.06 -9.63 10.78
CA ALA A 170 -11.92 -9.10 9.73
C ALA A 170 -13.16 -8.44 10.34
N VAL A 171 -13.57 -7.30 9.77
CA VAL A 171 -14.82 -6.62 10.11
C VAL A 171 -15.89 -7.08 9.13
N ALA A 172 -16.97 -7.66 9.66
CA ALA A 172 -18.09 -8.11 8.85
C ALA A 172 -18.81 -6.91 8.23
N VAL A 173 -19.00 -6.96 6.91
CA VAL A 173 -19.80 -6.00 6.16
C VAL A 173 -20.85 -6.76 5.34
N PRO A 174 -21.99 -6.15 4.97
CA PRO A 174 -22.96 -6.78 4.08
C PRO A 174 -22.34 -7.21 2.75
N ASP A 175 -22.81 -8.33 2.18
CA ASP A 175 -22.29 -8.86 0.92
C ASP A 175 -22.52 -7.91 -0.27
N ASP A 176 -23.56 -7.07 -0.19
CA ASP A 176 -23.92 -6.03 -1.14
C ASP A 176 -23.32 -4.65 -0.82
N ALA A 177 -22.46 -4.56 0.21
CA ALA A 177 -21.74 -3.33 0.52
C ALA A 177 -20.80 -2.91 -0.63
N PRO A 178 -20.52 -1.59 -0.76
CA PRO A 178 -19.54 -1.09 -1.73
C PRO A 178 -18.21 -1.86 -1.66
N ILE A 179 -17.55 -2.05 -2.81
CA ILE A 179 -16.34 -2.88 -2.89
C ILE A 179 -15.22 -2.38 -1.96
N GLN A 180 -15.11 -1.06 -1.78
CA GLN A 180 -14.20 -0.46 -0.80
C GLN A 180 -14.47 -0.96 0.61
N HIS A 181 -15.74 -1.06 1.03
CA HIS A 181 -16.07 -1.50 2.39
C HIS A 181 -15.71 -2.96 2.61
N ARG A 182 -15.93 -3.81 1.59
CA ARG A 182 -15.56 -5.23 1.61
C ARG A 182 -14.05 -5.42 1.64
N PHE A 183 -13.31 -4.63 0.85
CA PHE A 183 -11.85 -4.58 0.89
C PHE A 183 -11.32 -4.19 2.28
N LEU A 184 -11.79 -3.05 2.81
CA LEU A 184 -11.37 -2.54 4.12
C LEU A 184 -11.76 -3.50 5.27
N GLY A 185 -12.97 -4.05 5.22
CA GLY A 185 -13.44 -5.04 6.19
C GLY A 185 -12.61 -6.32 6.20
N LEU A 186 -12.19 -6.82 5.03
CA LEU A 186 -11.27 -7.96 4.92
C LEU A 186 -9.94 -7.69 5.65
N LEU A 187 -9.45 -6.45 5.60
CA LEU A 187 -8.23 -6.01 6.25
C LEU A 187 -8.44 -5.51 7.69
N GLY A 188 -9.63 -5.72 8.26
CA GLY A 188 -9.94 -5.39 9.66
C GLY A 188 -10.24 -3.93 9.95
N ARG A 189 -10.49 -3.12 8.93
CA ARG A 189 -10.86 -1.70 9.06
C ARG A 189 -12.38 -1.53 9.16
N THR A 190 -12.81 -0.45 9.81
CA THR A 190 -14.24 -0.10 9.94
C THR A 190 -14.55 1.13 9.08
N PRO A 191 -14.97 0.93 7.81
CA PRO A 191 -15.35 2.00 6.90
C PRO A 191 -16.65 2.69 7.33
#